data_AF-A0A4R3GY18-F1
#
_entry.id   AF-A0A4R3GY18-F1
#
_cell.length_a   1.000
_cell.length_b   1.000
_cell.length_c   1.000
_cell.angle_alpha   90.00
_cell.angle_beta   90.00
_cell.angle_gamma   90.00
#
_symmetry.space_group_name_H-M   'P 1'
#
loop_
_entity.id
_entity.type
_entity.pdbx_description
1 polymer ?
#
loop_
_entity_poly.entity_id
_entity_poly.type
_entity_poly.pdbx_seq_one_letter_code
_entity_poly.pdbx_strand_id
1 'polypeptide(L)'
;MASSKRLTSCSALVLAALLSVAPAWAQVQVQSLAAPDLFSPPAGQTGLSGDLWKDASPGVAREALPKLAAKPLSPAAAALARRVLSTGANAPAGIGDNPELGASRAMALIALGEAKGADAVLDRVPGVAASAPLSLAAAEAALITGADDKACRIGEALSVERGAPYWLRLRAFCQAVGGQHDAAQLTFTLAAQQTKDADYARLMNALLSGTPAGAANLKNGINYALSRKLGLDVSSAAAVATASPALKAAIKPADAASPTDLTAAQASAVAGLRGAKGLAAFTEAARAAQPAVAALARADAPLEDPMLLARAALAAGDPATAQAIRGKLTSDTLPAGATAADLALLDATLAAAGGKADSQVLDGLIERGAQGGAKSPAQPAALILASLGGALGPDARASLATFDPGKSAAPAGRLIVLDDAAAAGRQGEAALLALSIAADAGPAGPGPVDRARLVRALLKAGLEADARAFAVEGLLALQVK
;
A
#
# COMPACT_ATOMS: atom_id res chain seq x y z
N MET A 1 21.59 -81.27 59.19
CA MET A 1 20.31 -82.01 59.25
C MET A 1 19.74 -82.09 57.84
N ALA A 2 18.89 -83.09 57.54
CA ALA A 2 18.32 -83.37 56.20
C ALA A 2 17.38 -82.22 55.72
N SER A 3 16.91 -82.09 54.46
CA SER A 3 16.86 -82.94 53.24
C SER A 3 16.51 -82.01 52.02
N SER A 4 16.50 -82.35 50.72
CA SER A 4 16.88 -83.53 49.91
C SER A 4 16.89 -83.19 48.39
N LYS A 5 17.51 -84.03 47.55
CA LYS A 5 17.09 -84.53 46.18
C LYS A 5 16.48 -83.55 45.14
N ARG A 6 16.80 -83.54 43.83
CA ARG A 6 17.72 -84.23 42.86
C ARG A 6 17.97 -83.18 41.73
N LEU A 7 19.15 -82.96 41.14
CA LEU A 7 19.96 -83.77 40.19
C LEU A 7 19.32 -83.98 38.78
N THR A 8 20.14 -83.79 37.73
CA THR A 8 19.93 -84.03 36.27
C THR A 8 19.05 -83.03 35.50
N SER A 9 19.32 -82.68 34.23
CA SER A 9 20.55 -82.76 33.39
C SER A 9 20.42 -81.77 32.22
N CYS A 10 21.53 -81.26 31.69
CA CYS A 10 21.53 -80.50 30.43
C CYS A 10 21.22 -81.40 29.23
N SER A 11 20.46 -80.87 28.27
CA SER A 11 20.43 -81.33 26.88
C SER A 11 20.34 -80.10 25.97
N ALA A 12 21.24 -80.03 24.99
CA ALA A 12 21.24 -78.95 23.99
C ALA A 12 20.26 -79.29 22.86
N LEU A 13 19.50 -78.29 22.41
CA LEU A 13 18.71 -78.34 21.17
C LEU A 13 18.90 -77.03 20.42
N VAL A 14 19.46 -77.12 19.22
CA VAL A 14 19.70 -76.00 18.33
C VAL A 14 18.37 -75.61 17.68
N LEU A 15 17.97 -74.34 17.79
CA LEU A 15 16.82 -73.79 17.07
C LEU A 15 17.28 -72.57 16.26
N ALA A 16 17.14 -72.65 14.95
CA ALA A 16 17.47 -71.55 14.05
C ALA A 16 16.35 -70.50 14.08
N ALA A 17 16.65 -69.28 14.53
CA ALA A 17 15.71 -68.17 14.55
C ALA A 17 15.64 -67.50 13.17
N LEU A 18 14.55 -67.75 12.43
CA LEU A 18 14.22 -66.99 11.22
C LEU A 18 13.74 -65.59 11.62
N LEU A 19 14.60 -64.58 11.43
CA LEU A 19 14.24 -63.17 11.58
C LEU A 19 13.32 -62.72 10.44
N SER A 20 12.01 -62.81 10.65
CA SER A 20 11.02 -62.20 9.77
C SER A 20 11.05 -60.68 9.93
N VAL A 21 11.82 -60.00 9.10
CA VAL A 21 11.81 -58.53 9.00
C VAL A 21 10.48 -58.11 8.36
N ALA A 22 9.49 -57.78 9.19
CA ALA A 22 8.27 -57.15 8.72
C ALA A 22 8.63 -55.76 8.15
N PRO A 23 8.15 -55.40 6.94
CA PRO A 23 8.39 -54.06 6.42
C PRO A 23 7.66 -53.05 7.31
N ALA A 24 8.41 -52.18 7.96
CA ALA A 24 7.85 -51.04 8.66
C ALA A 24 7.28 -50.05 7.63
N TRP A 25 6.01 -50.26 7.24
CA TRP A 25 5.24 -49.26 6.52
C TRP A 25 5.03 -48.07 7.46
N ALA A 26 5.96 -47.10 7.36
CA ALA A 26 5.78 -45.78 7.94
C ALA A 26 4.44 -45.25 7.46
N GLN A 27 3.48 -45.13 8.37
CA GLN A 27 2.19 -44.56 8.04
C GLN A 27 2.41 -43.08 7.74
N VAL A 28 2.42 -42.75 6.45
CA VAL A 28 2.37 -41.36 5.99
C VAL A 28 0.99 -40.85 6.39
N GLN A 29 0.92 -40.32 7.61
CA GLN A 29 -0.26 -39.69 8.15
C GLN A 29 -0.44 -38.39 7.38
N VAL A 30 -1.20 -38.45 6.28
CA VAL A 30 -1.65 -37.27 5.54
C VAL A 30 -2.61 -36.53 6.46
N GLN A 31 -2.05 -35.67 7.32
CA GLN A 31 -2.84 -34.64 7.97
C GLN A 31 -3.45 -33.81 6.85
N SER A 32 -4.79 -33.82 6.77
CA SER A 32 -5.52 -32.88 5.94
C SER A 32 -5.08 -31.49 6.36
N LEU A 33 -4.32 -30.81 5.50
CA LEU A 33 -4.02 -29.40 5.67
C LEU A 33 -5.35 -28.68 5.87
N ALA A 34 -5.45 -27.88 6.93
CA ALA A 34 -6.60 -27.01 7.12
C ALA A 34 -6.74 -26.09 5.90
N ALA A 35 -7.97 -25.70 5.57
CA ALA A 35 -8.18 -24.72 4.50
C ALA A 35 -7.35 -23.46 4.81
N PRO A 36 -6.60 -22.90 3.83
CA PRO A 36 -5.86 -21.67 4.04
C PRO A 36 -6.79 -20.55 4.52
N ASP A 37 -6.35 -19.78 5.51
CA ASP A 37 -7.15 -18.70 6.07
C ASP A 37 -7.26 -17.49 5.10
N LEU A 38 -8.10 -16.50 5.41
CA LEU A 38 -8.36 -15.35 4.51
C LEU A 38 -7.14 -14.43 4.26
N PHE A 39 -6.05 -14.62 5.00
CA PHE A 39 -4.77 -13.90 4.88
C PHE A 39 -3.67 -14.77 4.26
N SER A 40 -3.74 -16.10 4.35
CA SER A 40 -2.76 -17.03 3.77
C SER A 40 -2.56 -16.87 2.24
N PRO A 41 -3.60 -16.70 1.39
CA PRO A 41 -3.39 -16.45 -0.04
C PRO A 41 -2.68 -15.10 -0.28
N PRO A 42 -1.56 -15.07 -1.03
CA PRO A 42 -0.92 -13.83 -1.43
C PRO A 42 -1.70 -13.13 -2.55
N ALA A 43 -1.76 -11.79 -2.49
CA ALA A 43 -2.25 -10.97 -3.59
C ALA A 43 -1.11 -10.58 -4.57
N GLY A 44 0.14 -10.68 -4.13
CA GLY A 44 1.33 -10.40 -4.94
C GLY A 44 2.63 -10.84 -4.26
N GLN A 45 3.76 -10.65 -4.94
CA GLN A 45 5.10 -10.91 -4.38
C GLN A 45 5.64 -9.64 -3.70
N THR A 46 6.09 -9.76 -2.44
CA THR A 46 6.37 -8.60 -1.57
C THR A 46 7.75 -8.62 -0.91
N GLY A 47 8.43 -9.77 -0.93
CA GLY A 47 9.69 -10.01 -0.22
C GLY A 47 9.56 -9.99 1.31
N LEU A 48 8.35 -10.07 1.86
CA LEU A 48 8.10 -10.28 3.29
C LEU A 48 7.97 -11.78 3.61
N SER A 49 8.26 -12.16 4.84
CA SER A 49 8.18 -13.57 5.29
C SER A 49 6.73 -14.04 5.39
N GLY A 50 6.50 -15.35 5.24
CA GLY A 50 5.23 -16.00 5.59
C GLY A 50 4.89 -15.94 7.08
N ASP A 51 5.87 -15.62 7.93
CA ASP A 51 5.71 -15.36 9.37
C ASP A 51 5.34 -13.89 9.68
N LEU A 52 4.96 -13.07 8.69
CA LEU A 52 4.70 -11.62 8.85
C LEU A 52 3.78 -11.28 10.05
N TRP A 53 2.75 -12.10 10.27
CA TRP A 53 1.75 -11.91 11.32
C TRP A 53 2.03 -12.67 12.62
N LYS A 54 3.18 -13.34 12.72
CA LYS A 54 3.56 -14.10 13.91
C LYS A 54 3.56 -13.18 15.14
N ASP A 55 2.91 -13.66 16.20
CA ASP A 55 2.74 -12.99 17.48
C ASP A 55 2.04 -11.60 17.43
N ALA A 56 1.47 -11.20 16.28
CA ALA A 56 0.78 -9.92 16.12
C ALA A 56 -0.59 -9.91 16.81
N SER A 57 -0.94 -8.82 17.50
CA SER A 57 -2.23 -8.71 18.20
C SER A 57 -3.43 -8.72 17.24
N PRO A 58 -4.39 -9.63 17.42
CA PRO A 58 -5.68 -9.59 16.73
C PRO A 58 -6.44 -8.27 16.96
N GLY A 59 -6.23 -7.61 18.11
CA GLY A 59 -6.85 -6.31 18.41
C GLY A 59 -6.34 -5.19 17.50
N VAL A 60 -5.03 -5.16 17.25
CA VAL A 60 -4.40 -4.17 16.36
C VAL A 60 -4.89 -4.34 14.93
N ALA A 61 -5.01 -5.59 14.43
CA ALA A 61 -5.55 -5.86 13.10
C ALA A 61 -7.00 -5.37 12.95
N ARG A 62 -7.85 -5.59 13.97
CA ARG A 62 -9.25 -5.12 13.96
C ARG A 62 -9.38 -3.60 13.99
N GLU A 63 -8.50 -2.87 14.69
CA GLU A 63 -8.51 -1.40 14.68
C GLU A 63 -7.96 -0.83 13.37
N ALA A 64 -6.86 -1.39 12.86
CA ALA A 64 -6.10 -0.80 11.76
C ALA A 64 -6.72 -1.09 10.37
N LEU A 65 -7.10 -2.34 10.08
CA LEU A 65 -7.51 -2.75 8.74
C LEU A 65 -8.67 -1.93 8.14
N PRO A 66 -9.77 -1.63 8.86
CA PRO A 66 -10.89 -0.86 8.30
C PRO A 66 -10.50 0.58 7.91
N LYS A 67 -9.47 1.15 8.53
CA LYS A 67 -9.01 2.53 8.24
C LYS A 67 -8.29 2.63 6.89
N LEU A 68 -7.65 1.56 6.44
CA LEU A 68 -6.78 1.57 5.25
C LEU A 68 -7.55 1.78 3.94
N ALA A 69 -8.84 1.46 3.91
CA ALA A 69 -9.74 1.73 2.78
C ALA A 69 -10.61 3.00 2.97
N ALA A 70 -10.68 3.55 4.19
CA ALA A 70 -11.64 4.59 4.54
C ALA A 70 -11.28 5.98 4.02
N LYS A 71 -9.98 6.27 3.88
CA LYS A 71 -9.45 7.56 3.37
C LYS A 71 -8.17 7.31 2.57
N PRO A 72 -7.81 8.19 1.62
CA PRO A 72 -6.51 8.13 0.96
C PRO A 72 -5.35 8.23 1.96
N LEU A 73 -4.39 7.32 1.86
CA LEU A 73 -3.13 7.34 2.60
C LEU A 73 -2.09 8.21 1.88
N SER A 74 -1.02 8.61 2.57
CA SER A 74 0.15 9.19 1.91
C SER A 74 0.89 8.14 1.05
N PRO A 75 1.66 8.54 0.01
CA PRO A 75 2.34 7.60 -0.89
C PRO A 75 3.15 6.47 -0.20
N ALA A 76 3.94 6.78 0.83
CA ALA A 76 4.73 5.81 1.59
C ALA A 76 3.85 4.88 2.44
N ALA A 77 2.78 5.41 3.04
CA ALA A 77 1.81 4.60 3.78
C ALA A 77 1.00 3.70 2.85
N ALA A 78 0.63 4.17 1.65
CA ALA A 78 -0.01 3.36 0.62
C ALA A 78 0.92 2.25 0.09
N ALA A 79 2.22 2.53 -0.08
CA ALA A 79 3.22 1.53 -0.45
C ALA A 79 3.39 0.44 0.62
N LEU A 80 3.55 0.84 1.89
CA LEU A 80 3.63 -0.08 3.03
C LEU A 80 2.36 -0.93 3.16
N ALA A 81 1.17 -0.31 3.09
CA ALA A 81 -0.11 -1.02 3.17
C ALA A 81 -0.25 -2.04 2.04
N ARG A 82 0.09 -1.66 0.80
CA ARG A 82 0.08 -2.55 -0.37
C ARG A 82 1.00 -3.75 -0.14
N ARG A 83 2.25 -3.49 0.28
CA ARG A 83 3.27 -4.52 0.53
C ARG A 83 2.86 -5.49 1.64
N VAL A 84 2.33 -4.97 2.75
CA VAL A 84 1.90 -5.75 3.91
C VAL A 84 0.67 -6.59 3.59
N LEU A 85 -0.39 -5.98 3.05
CA LEU A 85 -1.66 -6.68 2.78
C LEU A 85 -1.56 -7.69 1.63
N SER A 86 -0.69 -7.45 0.64
CA SER A 86 -0.48 -8.37 -0.48
C SER A 86 0.32 -9.61 -0.09
N THR A 87 1.01 -9.59 1.05
CA THR A 87 1.76 -10.75 1.55
C THR A 87 0.79 -11.85 1.97
N GLY A 88 1.02 -13.06 1.48
CA GLY A 88 0.34 -14.26 1.95
C GLY A 88 1.06 -14.79 3.19
N ALA A 89 0.38 -14.79 4.33
CA ALA A 89 0.92 -15.19 5.62
C ALA A 89 -0.23 -15.63 6.52
N ASN A 90 -0.01 -16.64 7.36
CA ASN A 90 -1.04 -17.15 8.28
C ASN A 90 -1.50 -16.03 9.22
N ALA A 91 -2.80 -15.85 9.36
CA ALA A 91 -3.36 -14.80 10.19
C ALA A 91 -3.11 -15.04 11.69
N PRO A 92 -3.16 -13.99 12.53
CA PRO A 92 -3.29 -14.18 13.98
C PRO A 92 -4.58 -14.91 14.33
N ALA A 93 -4.58 -15.63 15.46
CA ALA A 93 -5.74 -16.39 15.91
C ALA A 93 -7.01 -15.52 16.00
N GLY A 94 -8.11 -15.98 15.38
CA GLY A 94 -9.37 -15.24 15.31
C GLY A 94 -9.38 -14.02 14.39
N ILE A 95 -8.44 -13.95 13.44
CA ILE A 95 -8.44 -13.02 12.28
C ILE A 95 -8.67 -13.79 10.98
N GLY A 96 -8.00 -14.93 10.81
CA GLY A 96 -7.97 -15.70 9.57
C GLY A 96 -9.33 -16.18 9.08
N ASP A 97 -10.21 -16.60 9.99
CA ASP A 97 -11.54 -17.13 9.66
C ASP A 97 -12.65 -16.06 9.63
N ASN A 98 -12.32 -14.78 9.89
CA ASN A 98 -13.32 -13.73 10.02
C ASN A 98 -13.64 -13.06 8.66
N PRO A 99 -14.87 -13.20 8.12
CA PRO A 99 -15.22 -12.68 6.79
C PRO A 99 -15.12 -11.16 6.68
N GLU A 100 -15.41 -10.41 7.74
CA GLU A 100 -15.38 -8.95 7.76
C GLU A 100 -13.95 -8.42 7.64
N LEU A 101 -12.97 -9.10 8.25
CA LEU A 101 -11.55 -8.75 8.19
C LEU A 101 -10.91 -9.23 6.87
N GLY A 102 -11.31 -10.39 6.34
CA GLY A 102 -10.94 -10.79 4.98
C GLY A 102 -11.45 -9.81 3.92
N ALA A 103 -12.70 -9.36 4.06
CA ALA A 103 -13.29 -8.31 3.22
C ALA A 103 -12.57 -6.97 3.42
N SER A 104 -12.20 -6.60 4.65
CA SER A 104 -11.43 -5.38 4.93
C SER A 104 -10.05 -5.41 4.27
N ARG A 105 -9.33 -6.55 4.33
CA ARG A 105 -8.06 -6.77 3.60
C ARG A 105 -8.26 -6.59 2.10
N ALA A 106 -9.28 -7.23 1.52
CA ALA A 106 -9.55 -7.16 0.09
C ALA A 106 -9.97 -5.75 -0.38
N MET A 107 -10.84 -5.06 0.37
CA MET A 107 -11.24 -3.68 0.07
C MET A 107 -10.08 -2.70 0.22
N ALA A 108 -9.18 -2.89 1.19
CA ALA A 108 -7.96 -2.10 1.30
C ALA A 108 -7.01 -2.36 0.11
N LEU A 109 -6.82 -3.61 -0.32
CA LEU A 109 -6.06 -3.94 -1.53
C LEU A 109 -6.66 -3.26 -2.77
N ILE A 110 -7.98 -3.33 -2.97
CA ILE A 110 -8.69 -2.64 -4.06
C ILE A 110 -8.45 -1.14 -3.98
N ALA A 111 -8.66 -0.50 -2.82
CA ALA A 111 -8.45 0.93 -2.62
C ALA A 111 -7.00 1.38 -2.89
N LEU A 112 -6.02 0.49 -2.68
CA LEU A 112 -4.61 0.71 -3.00
C LEU A 112 -4.26 0.45 -4.47
N GLY A 113 -5.21 -0.03 -5.29
CA GLY A 113 -5.01 -0.32 -6.71
C GLY A 113 -4.65 -1.77 -7.03
N GLU A 114 -4.63 -2.67 -6.05
CA GLU A 114 -4.37 -4.10 -6.21
C GLU A 114 -5.65 -4.91 -6.48
N ALA A 115 -6.58 -4.36 -7.28
CA ALA A 115 -7.85 -5.03 -7.59
C ALA A 115 -7.64 -6.43 -8.20
N LYS A 116 -6.63 -6.60 -9.06
CA LYS A 116 -6.25 -7.91 -9.63
C LYS A 116 -5.71 -8.89 -8.58
N GLY A 117 -4.96 -8.40 -7.60
CA GLY A 117 -4.47 -9.21 -6.48
C GLY A 117 -5.60 -9.63 -5.55
N ALA A 118 -6.49 -8.71 -5.22
CA ALA A 118 -7.69 -8.97 -4.42
C ALA A 118 -8.63 -9.99 -5.10
N ASP A 119 -8.86 -9.85 -6.40
CA ASP A 119 -9.65 -10.80 -7.21
C ASP A 119 -9.08 -12.22 -7.13
N ALA A 120 -7.76 -12.36 -7.31
CA ALA A 120 -7.07 -13.65 -7.22
C ALA A 120 -7.08 -14.26 -5.81
N VAL A 121 -7.07 -13.43 -4.75
CA VAL A 121 -7.25 -13.92 -3.36
C VAL A 121 -8.67 -14.46 -3.18
N LEU A 122 -9.68 -13.67 -3.56
CA LEU A 122 -11.10 -13.98 -3.31
C LEU A 122 -11.60 -15.19 -4.12
N ASP A 123 -11.04 -15.48 -5.30
CA ASP A 123 -11.33 -16.70 -6.06
C ASP A 123 -10.97 -18.01 -5.33
N ARG A 124 -10.14 -17.93 -4.28
CA ARG A 124 -9.72 -19.08 -3.47
C ARG A 124 -10.42 -19.14 -2.11
N VAL A 125 -11.25 -18.14 -1.79
CA VAL A 125 -11.95 -18.04 -0.51
C VAL A 125 -13.24 -18.87 -0.57
N PRO A 126 -13.44 -19.88 0.30
CA PRO A 126 -14.71 -20.56 0.42
C PRO A 126 -15.76 -19.64 1.02
N GLY A 127 -17.04 -19.84 0.67
CA GLY A 127 -18.16 -19.16 1.35
C GLY A 127 -18.36 -17.67 0.99
N VAL A 128 -17.69 -17.12 -0.03
CA VAL A 128 -17.88 -15.72 -0.48
C VAL A 128 -19.36 -15.35 -0.63
N ALA A 129 -20.17 -16.23 -1.25
CA ALA A 129 -21.60 -16.01 -1.48
C ALA A 129 -22.46 -15.99 -0.20
N ALA A 130 -21.93 -16.43 0.95
CA ALA A 130 -22.58 -16.38 2.26
C ALA A 130 -22.17 -15.16 3.10
N SER A 131 -21.28 -14.31 2.60
CA SER A 131 -20.82 -13.09 3.26
C SER A 131 -20.96 -11.90 2.31
N ALA A 132 -21.89 -10.99 2.63
CA ALA A 132 -22.08 -9.77 1.84
C ALA A 132 -20.81 -8.90 1.75
N PRO A 133 -20.00 -8.72 2.82
CA PRO A 133 -18.70 -8.06 2.73
C PRO A 133 -17.71 -8.71 1.74
N LEU A 134 -17.53 -10.04 1.79
CA LEU A 134 -16.63 -10.75 0.88
C LEU A 134 -17.12 -10.68 -0.57
N SER A 135 -18.43 -10.87 -0.79
CA SER A 135 -19.04 -10.73 -2.11
C SER A 135 -18.88 -9.32 -2.66
N LEU A 136 -19.03 -8.27 -1.85
CA LEU A 136 -18.87 -6.89 -2.30
C LEU A 136 -17.44 -6.62 -2.77
N ALA A 137 -16.45 -7.09 -2.00
CA ALA A 137 -15.05 -6.98 -2.40
C ALA A 137 -14.76 -7.74 -3.72
N ALA A 138 -15.33 -8.94 -3.88
CA ALA A 138 -15.16 -9.73 -5.10
C ALA A 138 -15.83 -9.07 -6.31
N ALA A 139 -17.02 -8.49 -6.14
CA ALA A 139 -17.73 -7.78 -7.20
C ALA A 139 -17.00 -6.50 -7.62
N GLU A 140 -16.53 -5.67 -6.68
CA GLU A 140 -15.75 -4.47 -7.01
C GLU A 140 -14.42 -4.83 -7.71
N ALA A 141 -13.70 -5.85 -7.23
CA ALA A 141 -12.47 -6.32 -7.87
C ALA A 141 -12.73 -6.79 -9.32
N ALA A 142 -13.79 -7.55 -9.55
CA ALA A 142 -14.21 -7.99 -10.88
C ALA A 142 -14.59 -6.81 -11.80
N LEU A 143 -15.38 -5.84 -11.32
CA LEU A 143 -15.81 -4.68 -12.13
C LEU A 143 -14.62 -3.77 -12.51
N ILE A 144 -13.67 -3.57 -11.60
CA ILE A 144 -12.45 -2.78 -11.81
C ILE A 144 -11.50 -3.47 -12.79
N THR A 145 -11.39 -4.80 -12.73
CA THR A 145 -10.56 -5.61 -13.65
C THR A 145 -11.23 -5.90 -15.00
N GLY A 146 -12.47 -5.49 -15.21
CA GLY A 146 -13.22 -5.66 -16.47
C GLY A 146 -14.03 -6.96 -16.57
N ALA A 147 -14.02 -7.80 -15.54
CA ALA A 147 -14.73 -9.07 -15.46
C ALA A 147 -16.22 -8.89 -15.09
N ASP A 148 -16.96 -8.12 -15.88
CA ASP A 148 -18.36 -7.74 -15.61
C ASP A 148 -19.26 -8.97 -15.34
N ASP A 149 -19.15 -10.02 -16.15
CA ASP A 149 -19.93 -11.25 -16.01
C ASP A 149 -19.63 -11.99 -14.70
N LYS A 150 -18.41 -11.87 -14.17
CA LYS A 150 -18.02 -12.44 -12.87
C LYS A 150 -18.69 -11.68 -11.73
N ALA A 151 -18.71 -10.35 -11.79
CA ALA A 151 -19.42 -9.52 -10.84
C ALA A 151 -20.93 -9.84 -10.82
N CYS A 152 -21.54 -10.05 -12.00
CA CYS A 152 -22.94 -10.46 -12.09
C CYS A 152 -23.20 -11.83 -11.45
N ARG A 153 -22.39 -12.84 -11.74
CA ARG A 153 -22.51 -14.17 -11.08
C ARG A 153 -22.35 -14.09 -9.56
N ILE A 154 -21.48 -13.21 -9.04
CA ILE A 154 -21.34 -12.97 -7.60
C ILE A 154 -22.64 -12.39 -7.01
N GLY A 155 -23.23 -11.39 -7.67
CA GLY A 155 -24.50 -10.78 -7.26
C GLY A 155 -25.71 -11.72 -7.35
N GLU A 156 -25.69 -12.70 -8.27
CA GLU A 156 -26.70 -13.76 -8.39
C GLU A 156 -26.55 -14.86 -7.33
N ALA A 157 -25.30 -15.29 -7.06
CA ALA A 157 -25.00 -16.35 -6.10
C ALA A 157 -25.21 -15.92 -4.63
N LEU A 158 -25.17 -14.61 -4.35
CA LEU A 158 -25.31 -14.03 -3.01
C LEU A 158 -26.57 -14.54 -2.28
N SER A 159 -26.37 -15.15 -1.12
CA SER A 159 -27.46 -15.72 -0.31
C SER A 159 -28.02 -14.75 0.75
N VAL A 160 -27.21 -13.78 1.19
CA VAL A 160 -27.50 -12.84 2.29
C VAL A 160 -27.59 -11.39 1.80
N GLU A 161 -28.30 -10.52 2.51
CA GLU A 161 -28.36 -9.05 2.26
C GLU A 161 -28.67 -8.60 0.81
N ARG A 162 -29.26 -9.47 -0.04
CA ARG A 162 -29.60 -9.18 -1.45
C ARG A 162 -30.44 -7.90 -1.68
N GLY A 163 -31.10 -7.38 -0.65
CA GLY A 163 -31.89 -6.15 -0.70
C GLY A 163 -31.09 -4.85 -0.48
N ALA A 164 -29.79 -4.92 -0.16
CA ALA A 164 -28.98 -3.74 0.14
C ALA A 164 -28.70 -2.88 -1.12
N PRO A 165 -28.46 -1.56 -0.99
CA PRO A 165 -28.38 -0.64 -2.12
C PRO A 165 -27.30 -0.98 -3.16
N TYR A 166 -26.18 -1.57 -2.72
CA TYR A 166 -25.12 -2.03 -3.64
C TYR A 166 -25.63 -3.15 -4.55
N TRP A 167 -26.24 -4.19 -3.96
CA TRP A 167 -26.72 -5.37 -4.67
C TRP A 167 -27.88 -5.09 -5.61
N LEU A 168 -28.74 -4.12 -5.28
CA LEU A 168 -29.77 -3.65 -6.20
C LEU A 168 -29.18 -2.92 -7.41
N ARG A 169 -28.20 -2.01 -7.21
CA ARG A 169 -27.53 -1.31 -8.31
C ARG A 169 -26.78 -2.27 -9.24
N LEU A 170 -26.07 -3.24 -8.67
CA LEU A 170 -25.38 -4.27 -9.45
C LEU A 170 -26.38 -5.16 -10.22
N ARG A 171 -27.46 -5.62 -9.58
CA ARG A 171 -28.48 -6.45 -10.24
C ARG A 171 -29.15 -5.72 -11.41
N ALA A 172 -29.52 -4.46 -11.24
CA ALA A 172 -30.11 -3.66 -12.33
C ALA A 172 -29.14 -3.54 -13.51
N PHE A 173 -27.84 -3.25 -13.25
CA PHE A 173 -26.79 -3.26 -14.28
C PHE A 173 -26.70 -4.61 -14.99
N CYS A 174 -26.62 -5.71 -14.25
CA CYS A 174 -26.51 -7.07 -14.79
C CYS A 174 -27.74 -7.47 -15.63
N GLN A 175 -28.94 -7.12 -15.18
CA GLN A 175 -30.17 -7.32 -15.95
C GLN A 175 -30.16 -6.54 -17.27
N ALA A 176 -29.71 -5.27 -17.26
CA ALA A 176 -29.64 -4.46 -18.48
C ALA A 176 -28.62 -5.00 -19.50
N VAL A 177 -27.40 -5.34 -19.05
CA VAL A 177 -26.39 -5.92 -19.97
C VAL A 177 -26.74 -7.35 -20.42
N GLY A 178 -27.60 -8.05 -19.66
CA GLY A 178 -28.22 -9.32 -20.04
C GLY A 178 -29.49 -9.19 -20.88
N GLY A 179 -29.87 -8.00 -21.34
CA GLY A 179 -31.05 -7.76 -22.20
C GLY A 179 -32.41 -7.82 -21.49
N GLN A 180 -32.44 -7.92 -20.16
CA GLN A 180 -33.67 -8.01 -19.36
C GLN A 180 -34.17 -6.59 -18.98
N HIS A 181 -34.46 -5.75 -19.98
CA HIS A 181 -34.72 -4.32 -19.80
C HIS A 181 -35.84 -4.00 -18.79
N ASP A 182 -37.00 -4.69 -18.85
CA ASP A 182 -38.12 -4.45 -17.93
C ASP A 182 -37.75 -4.78 -16.47
N ALA A 183 -37.06 -5.90 -16.26
CA ALA A 183 -36.59 -6.32 -14.95
C ALA A 183 -35.52 -5.35 -14.41
N ALA A 184 -34.62 -4.90 -15.28
CA ALA A 184 -33.61 -3.89 -14.96
C ALA A 184 -34.23 -2.55 -14.54
N GLN A 185 -35.28 -2.09 -15.25
CA GLN A 185 -36.00 -0.85 -14.93
C GLN A 185 -36.71 -0.92 -13.58
N LEU A 186 -37.32 -2.06 -13.24
CA LEU A 186 -37.94 -2.29 -11.94
C LEU A 186 -36.89 -2.30 -10.80
N THR A 187 -35.81 -3.06 -10.96
CA THR A 187 -34.72 -3.11 -9.97
C THR A 187 -34.02 -1.76 -9.82
N PHE A 188 -33.83 -1.02 -10.91
CA PHE A 188 -33.27 0.33 -10.90
C PHE A 188 -34.15 1.30 -10.11
N THR A 189 -35.47 1.26 -10.32
CA THR A 189 -36.44 2.07 -9.56
C THR A 189 -36.36 1.78 -8.06
N LEU A 190 -36.24 0.50 -7.67
CA LEU A 190 -36.06 0.10 -6.27
C LEU A 190 -34.72 0.58 -5.69
N ALA A 191 -33.62 0.51 -6.46
CA ALA A 191 -32.31 1.01 -6.04
C ALA A 191 -32.32 2.53 -5.81
N ALA A 192 -32.98 3.28 -6.69
CA ALA A 192 -33.12 4.74 -6.61
C ALA A 192 -33.97 5.21 -5.42
N GLN A 193 -34.93 4.38 -4.95
CA GLN A 193 -35.69 4.65 -3.73
C GLN A 193 -34.83 4.53 -2.46
N GLN A 194 -33.86 3.61 -2.44
CA GLN A 194 -32.98 3.43 -1.27
C GLN A 194 -31.83 4.43 -1.21
N THR A 195 -31.26 4.83 -2.36
CA THR A 195 -30.08 5.72 -2.40
C THR A 195 -30.15 6.74 -3.51
N LYS A 196 -29.87 8.01 -3.18
CA LYS A 196 -29.76 9.12 -4.13
C LYS A 196 -28.36 9.17 -4.77
N ASP A 197 -28.09 8.23 -5.67
CA ASP A 197 -26.87 8.21 -6.48
C ASP A 197 -27.15 8.76 -7.89
N ALA A 198 -26.95 10.07 -8.07
CA ALA A 198 -27.24 10.77 -9.33
C ALA A 198 -26.29 10.37 -10.48
N ASP A 199 -25.04 9.97 -10.17
CA ASP A 199 -24.08 9.52 -11.17
C ASP A 199 -24.48 8.15 -11.73
N TYR A 200 -24.78 7.20 -10.83
CA TYR A 200 -25.32 5.90 -11.21
C TYR A 200 -26.65 6.04 -11.96
N ALA A 201 -27.58 6.87 -11.46
CA ALA A 201 -28.88 7.06 -12.10
C ALA A 201 -28.78 7.66 -13.51
N ARG A 202 -27.86 8.61 -13.74
CA ARG A 202 -27.58 9.15 -15.08
C ARG A 202 -27.10 8.06 -16.04
N LEU A 203 -26.09 7.29 -15.64
CA LEU A 203 -25.52 6.24 -16.48
C LEU A 203 -26.51 5.08 -16.72
N MET A 204 -27.28 4.70 -15.70
CA MET A 204 -28.28 3.62 -15.82
C MET A 204 -29.43 4.01 -16.75
N ASN A 205 -29.93 5.25 -16.66
CA ASN A 205 -30.95 5.77 -17.60
C ASN A 205 -30.42 5.86 -19.04
N ALA A 206 -29.15 6.20 -19.23
CA ALA A 206 -28.51 6.18 -20.55
C ALA A 206 -28.44 4.75 -21.13
N LEU A 207 -28.12 3.76 -20.30
CA LEU A 207 -28.06 2.35 -20.71
C LEU A 207 -29.45 1.75 -21.01
N LEU A 208 -30.46 2.10 -20.21
CA LEU A 208 -31.82 1.56 -20.36
C LEU A 208 -32.61 2.21 -21.50
N SER A 209 -32.44 3.52 -21.68
CA SER A 209 -33.30 4.34 -22.56
C SER A 209 -32.56 5.00 -23.74
N GLY A 210 -31.26 4.72 -23.90
CA GLY A 210 -30.44 5.29 -24.98
C GLY A 210 -30.23 6.81 -24.91
N THR A 211 -30.45 7.42 -23.75
CA THR A 211 -30.28 8.87 -23.58
C THR A 211 -28.79 9.27 -23.50
N PRO A 212 -28.41 10.51 -23.85
CA PRO A 212 -27.02 10.94 -23.80
C PRO A 212 -26.42 10.83 -22.39
N ALA A 213 -25.47 9.92 -22.20
CA ALA A 213 -24.86 9.65 -20.90
C ALA A 213 -24.03 10.83 -20.35
N GLY A 214 -23.42 11.63 -21.21
CA GLY A 214 -22.42 12.64 -20.84
C GLY A 214 -21.07 12.02 -20.51
N ALA A 215 -20.33 12.63 -19.57
CA ALA A 215 -18.98 12.20 -19.22
C ALA A 215 -18.93 10.86 -18.44
N ALA A 216 -17.86 10.09 -18.62
CA ALA A 216 -17.58 8.87 -17.85
C ALA A 216 -17.52 9.15 -16.33
N ASN A 217 -17.82 8.14 -15.51
CA ASN A 217 -17.71 8.23 -14.05
C ASN A 217 -16.92 7.04 -13.50
N LEU A 218 -15.82 7.34 -12.81
CA LEU A 218 -14.82 6.36 -12.35
C LEU A 218 -14.73 6.32 -10.81
N LYS A 219 -15.83 6.65 -10.12
CA LYS A 219 -15.86 6.72 -8.64
C LYS A 219 -15.95 5.36 -7.95
N ASN A 220 -16.45 4.32 -8.63
CA ASN A 220 -16.61 2.95 -8.13
C ASN A 220 -16.67 1.96 -9.32
N GLY A 221 -16.61 0.65 -9.04
CA GLY A 221 -16.62 -0.39 -10.06
C GLY A 221 -17.87 -0.38 -10.95
N ILE A 222 -19.06 -0.22 -10.37
CA ILE A 222 -20.34 -0.22 -11.13
C ILE A 222 -20.38 0.95 -12.13
N ASN A 223 -20.02 2.16 -11.71
CA ASN A 223 -20.01 3.34 -12.59
C ASN A 223 -18.94 3.23 -13.68
N TYR A 224 -17.81 2.61 -13.40
CA TYR A 224 -16.77 2.33 -14.39
C TYR A 224 -17.25 1.29 -15.43
N ALA A 225 -17.88 0.20 -14.99
CA ALA A 225 -18.45 -0.81 -15.89
C ALA A 225 -19.57 -0.22 -16.76
N LEU A 226 -20.47 0.58 -16.18
CA LEU A 226 -21.46 1.37 -16.93
C LEU A 226 -20.81 2.29 -17.97
N SER A 227 -19.77 3.03 -17.58
CA SER A 227 -19.04 3.93 -18.50
C SER A 227 -18.40 3.16 -19.66
N ARG A 228 -17.82 1.98 -19.40
CA ARG A 228 -17.29 1.08 -20.45
C ARG A 228 -18.39 0.56 -21.37
N LYS A 229 -19.53 0.08 -20.84
CA LYS A 229 -20.65 -0.43 -21.64
C LYS A 229 -21.32 0.65 -22.50
N LEU A 230 -21.30 1.90 -22.05
CA LEU A 230 -21.78 3.07 -22.78
C LEU A 230 -20.76 3.64 -23.79
N GLY A 231 -19.57 3.06 -23.92
CA GLY A 231 -18.54 3.53 -24.85
C GLY A 231 -17.93 4.89 -24.50
N LEU A 232 -17.98 5.30 -23.23
CA LEU A 232 -17.49 6.60 -22.78
C LEU A 232 -15.96 6.60 -22.63
N ASP A 233 -15.32 7.73 -22.87
CA ASP A 233 -13.86 7.87 -22.72
C ASP A 233 -13.43 7.87 -21.24
N VAL A 234 -13.12 6.67 -20.75
CA VAL A 234 -12.57 6.40 -19.42
C VAL A 234 -11.07 6.76 -19.29
N SER A 235 -10.39 7.07 -20.39
CA SER A 235 -8.96 7.43 -20.41
C SER A 235 -8.73 8.94 -20.49
N SER A 236 -9.78 9.73 -20.78
CA SER A 236 -9.74 11.19 -20.77
C SER A 236 -9.18 11.75 -19.45
N ALA A 237 -8.38 12.82 -19.53
CA ALA A 237 -7.79 13.46 -18.36
C ALA A 237 -8.84 13.88 -17.30
N ALA A 238 -10.04 14.28 -17.73
CA ALA A 238 -11.15 14.61 -16.84
C ALA A 238 -11.74 13.39 -16.10
N ALA A 239 -11.89 12.25 -16.79
CA ALA A 239 -12.32 11.01 -16.17
C ALA A 239 -11.27 10.51 -15.16
N VAL A 240 -9.99 10.46 -15.57
CA VAL A 240 -8.89 10.01 -14.71
C VAL A 240 -8.70 10.93 -13.50
N ALA A 241 -8.81 12.25 -13.64
CA ALA A 241 -8.70 13.19 -12.52
C ALA A 241 -9.69 12.89 -11.38
N THR A 242 -10.93 12.54 -11.74
CA THR A 242 -12.04 12.25 -10.80
C THR A 242 -12.18 10.78 -10.41
N ALA A 243 -11.32 9.90 -10.94
CA ALA A 243 -11.33 8.48 -10.65
C ALA A 243 -10.94 8.18 -9.19
N SER A 244 -11.52 7.11 -8.64
CA SER A 244 -11.09 6.55 -7.36
C SER A 244 -9.63 6.07 -7.43
N PRO A 245 -8.88 6.05 -6.30
CA PRO A 245 -7.50 5.53 -6.29
C PRO A 245 -7.37 4.10 -6.85
N ALA A 246 -8.37 3.25 -6.57
CA ALA A 246 -8.47 1.90 -7.12
C ALA A 246 -8.48 1.88 -8.66
N LEU A 247 -9.29 2.75 -9.28
CA LEU A 247 -9.43 2.83 -10.73
C LEU A 247 -8.28 3.57 -11.40
N LYS A 248 -7.65 4.55 -10.73
CA LYS A 248 -6.43 5.22 -11.23
C LYS A 248 -5.28 4.25 -11.49
N ALA A 249 -5.15 3.20 -10.67
CA ALA A 249 -4.14 2.16 -10.86
C ALA A 249 -4.52 1.14 -11.95
N ALA A 250 -5.81 0.88 -12.16
CA ALA A 250 -6.31 -0.06 -13.18
C ALA A 250 -6.34 0.55 -14.59
N ILE A 251 -6.58 1.86 -14.70
CA ILE A 251 -6.56 2.58 -15.97
C ILE A 251 -5.11 2.83 -16.34
N LYS A 252 -4.62 2.06 -17.32
CA LYS A 252 -3.34 2.35 -17.95
C LYS A 252 -3.42 3.78 -18.55
N PRO A 253 -2.54 4.72 -18.16
CA PRO A 253 -2.37 5.94 -18.93
C PRO A 253 -2.09 5.54 -20.39
N ALA A 254 -2.59 6.32 -21.36
CA ALA A 254 -2.15 6.14 -22.74
C ALA A 254 -0.61 6.15 -22.76
N ASP A 255 0.01 5.12 -23.36
CA ASP A 255 1.46 4.93 -23.25
C ASP A 255 2.19 6.21 -23.63
N ALA A 256 2.79 6.85 -22.63
CA ALA A 256 3.58 8.06 -22.83
C ALA A 256 4.85 7.64 -23.56
N ALA A 257 4.77 7.63 -24.90
CA ALA A 257 5.91 7.42 -25.77
C ALA A 257 7.04 8.35 -25.34
N SER A 258 8.28 7.84 -25.35
CA SER A 258 9.46 8.64 -25.02
C SER A 258 9.40 9.98 -25.75
N PRO A 259 9.41 11.12 -25.04
CA PRO A 259 9.12 12.40 -25.66
C PRO A 259 10.10 12.71 -26.79
N THR A 260 9.56 12.86 -28.00
CA THR A 260 10.34 13.18 -29.21
C THR A 260 10.85 14.63 -29.19
N ASP A 261 10.18 15.50 -28.43
CA ASP A 261 10.64 16.85 -28.09
C ASP A 261 10.88 16.94 -26.56
N LEU A 262 12.16 16.94 -26.17
CA LEU A 262 12.59 17.07 -24.79
C LEU A 262 12.28 18.46 -24.19
N THR A 263 12.23 19.50 -25.02
CA THR A 263 11.95 20.89 -24.56
C THR A 263 10.49 21.03 -24.16
N ALA A 264 9.57 20.57 -25.03
CA ALA A 264 8.14 20.54 -24.73
C ALA A 264 7.84 19.64 -23.53
N ALA A 265 8.52 18.49 -23.43
CA ALA A 265 8.37 17.58 -22.30
C ALA A 265 8.86 18.19 -20.98
N GLN A 266 9.99 18.91 -20.99
CA GLN A 266 10.48 19.64 -19.81
C GLN A 266 9.48 20.71 -19.37
N ALA A 267 9.00 21.55 -20.29
CA ALA A 267 8.03 22.60 -19.97
C ALA A 267 6.72 22.02 -19.38
N SER A 268 6.22 20.92 -19.95
CA SER A 268 5.03 20.22 -19.43
C SER A 268 5.26 19.63 -18.03
N ALA A 269 6.39 18.94 -17.82
CA ALA A 269 6.76 18.37 -16.53
C ALA A 269 6.89 19.45 -15.44
N VAL A 270 7.63 20.53 -15.74
CA VAL A 270 7.85 21.64 -14.81
C VAL A 270 6.53 22.37 -14.50
N ALA A 271 5.67 22.60 -15.49
CA ALA A 271 4.36 23.20 -15.26
C ALA A 271 3.46 22.32 -14.37
N GLY A 272 3.41 21.01 -14.62
CA GLY A 272 2.66 20.06 -13.78
C GLY A 272 3.17 20.01 -12.34
N LEU A 273 4.49 19.96 -12.16
CA LEU A 273 5.14 19.95 -10.84
C LEU A 273 4.92 21.25 -10.06
N ARG A 274 4.96 22.42 -10.71
CA ARG A 274 4.68 23.72 -10.07
C ARG A 274 3.19 23.94 -9.80
N GLY A 275 2.30 23.33 -10.58
CA GLY A 275 0.85 23.38 -10.38
C GLY A 275 0.33 22.46 -9.27
N ALA A 276 1.12 21.44 -8.89
CA ALA A 276 0.79 20.52 -7.82
C ALA A 276 0.83 21.19 -6.43
N LYS A 277 -0.20 20.96 -5.62
CA LYS A 277 -0.34 21.50 -4.26
C LYS A 277 -0.30 20.38 -3.24
N GLY A 278 0.64 20.45 -2.30
CA GLY A 278 0.90 19.42 -1.31
C GLY A 278 1.52 18.16 -1.90
N LEU A 279 2.07 17.34 -1.00
CA LEU A 279 2.93 16.20 -1.31
C LEU A 279 2.28 15.12 -2.18
N ALA A 280 0.99 14.83 -1.98
CA ALA A 280 0.28 13.80 -2.73
C ALA A 280 0.15 14.19 -4.21
N ALA A 281 -0.28 15.43 -4.51
CA ALA A 281 -0.37 15.93 -5.88
C ALA A 281 1.02 16.04 -6.53
N PHE A 282 2.04 16.46 -5.77
CA PHE A 282 3.42 16.54 -6.25
C PHE A 282 3.96 15.15 -6.63
N THR A 283 3.68 14.13 -5.82
CA THR A 283 4.09 12.75 -6.09
C THR A 283 3.42 12.17 -7.34
N GLU A 284 2.13 12.45 -7.56
CA GLU A 284 1.42 12.05 -8.78
C GLU A 284 1.99 12.76 -10.02
N ALA A 285 2.21 14.08 -9.95
CA ALA A 285 2.83 14.86 -11.02
C ALA A 285 4.26 14.37 -11.32
N ALA A 286 5.03 14.03 -10.30
CA ALA A 286 6.37 13.48 -10.43
C ALA A 286 6.39 12.10 -11.10
N ARG A 287 5.45 11.21 -10.77
CA ARG A 287 5.29 9.91 -11.44
C ARG A 287 4.93 10.07 -12.91
N ALA A 288 4.02 11.00 -13.23
CA ALA A 288 3.68 11.32 -14.62
C ALA A 288 4.86 11.93 -15.40
N ALA A 289 5.68 12.75 -14.75
CA ALA A 289 6.86 13.37 -15.35
C ALA A 289 8.07 12.43 -15.48
N GLN A 290 8.14 11.33 -14.72
CA GLN A 290 9.36 10.51 -14.57
C GLN A 290 10.03 10.11 -15.91
N PRO A 291 9.30 9.66 -16.96
CA PRO A 291 9.94 9.30 -18.23
C PRO A 291 10.65 10.49 -18.90
N ALA A 292 10.08 11.69 -18.81
CA ALA A 292 10.68 12.92 -19.34
C ALA A 292 11.88 13.34 -18.49
N VAL A 293 11.77 13.34 -17.16
CA VAL A 293 12.89 13.70 -16.25
C VAL A 293 14.08 12.77 -16.43
N ALA A 294 13.84 11.46 -16.54
CA ALA A 294 14.89 10.47 -16.80
C ALA A 294 15.52 10.64 -18.19
N ALA A 295 14.74 10.96 -19.22
CA ALA A 295 15.26 11.24 -20.56
C ALA A 295 16.16 12.50 -20.58
N LEU A 296 15.71 13.59 -19.96
CA LEU A 296 16.47 14.85 -19.83
C LEU A 296 17.80 14.65 -19.10
N ALA A 297 17.79 13.91 -17.99
CA ALA A 297 19.00 13.64 -17.21
C ALA A 297 20.03 12.80 -18.00
N ARG A 298 19.56 11.81 -18.77
CA ARG A 298 20.41 10.95 -19.64
C ARG A 298 20.96 11.67 -20.86
N ALA A 299 20.17 12.59 -21.45
CA ALA A 299 20.55 13.37 -22.62
C ALA A 299 21.49 14.54 -22.30
N ASP A 300 21.84 14.75 -21.02
CA ASP A 300 22.58 15.91 -20.52
C ASP A 300 21.94 17.26 -20.92
N ALA A 301 20.61 17.29 -21.01
CA ALA A 301 19.86 18.44 -21.50
C ALA A 301 19.88 19.61 -20.49
N PRO A 302 19.85 20.88 -20.95
CA PRO A 302 19.71 22.03 -20.07
C PRO A 302 18.39 22.02 -19.28
N LEU A 303 18.50 21.95 -17.95
CA LEU A 303 17.37 21.85 -17.04
C LEU A 303 16.88 23.24 -16.61
N GLU A 304 15.60 23.54 -16.84
CA GLU A 304 14.97 24.81 -16.41
C GLU A 304 14.94 24.95 -14.88
N ASP A 305 14.67 23.85 -14.18
CA ASP A 305 14.54 23.80 -12.72
C ASP A 305 15.14 22.50 -12.16
N PRO A 306 16.48 22.37 -12.15
CA PRO A 306 17.17 21.15 -11.72
C PRO A 306 16.83 20.75 -10.27
N MET A 307 16.55 21.72 -9.38
CA MET A 307 16.14 21.44 -8.01
C MET A 307 14.76 20.77 -7.95
N LEU A 308 13.77 21.33 -8.67
CA LEU A 308 12.43 20.75 -8.78
C LEU A 308 12.45 19.36 -9.43
N LEU A 309 13.26 19.19 -10.48
CA LEU A 309 13.36 17.93 -11.23
C LEU A 309 14.07 16.83 -10.42
N ALA A 310 15.08 17.16 -9.60
CA ALA A 310 15.69 16.19 -8.69
C ALA A 310 14.72 15.76 -7.57
N ARG A 311 13.96 16.71 -7.01
CA ARG A 311 12.89 16.44 -6.03
C ARG A 311 11.78 15.56 -6.64
N ALA A 312 11.41 15.81 -7.90
CA ALA A 312 10.46 14.98 -8.64
C ALA A 312 10.99 13.56 -8.88
N ALA A 313 12.23 13.40 -9.30
CA ALA A 313 12.85 12.07 -9.46
C ALA A 313 12.84 11.27 -8.14
N LEU A 314 13.13 11.91 -7.00
CA LEU A 314 13.00 11.29 -5.67
C LEU A 314 11.55 10.89 -5.33
N ALA A 315 10.57 11.77 -5.58
CA ALA A 315 9.15 11.49 -5.34
C ALA A 315 8.62 10.36 -6.23
N ALA A 316 9.16 10.22 -7.45
CA ALA A 316 8.85 9.13 -8.37
C ALA A 316 9.54 7.80 -8.02
N GLY A 317 10.49 7.79 -7.06
CA GLY A 317 11.25 6.61 -6.68
C GLY A 317 12.50 6.34 -7.53
N ASP A 318 13.02 7.35 -8.22
CA ASP A 318 14.21 7.29 -9.09
C ASP A 318 15.38 8.10 -8.49
N PRO A 319 16.05 7.59 -7.44
CA PRO A 319 17.18 8.27 -6.81
C PRO A 319 18.42 8.34 -7.72
N ALA A 320 18.52 7.48 -8.74
CA ALA A 320 19.63 7.50 -9.69
C ALA A 320 19.56 8.73 -10.60
N THR A 321 18.38 9.00 -11.18
CA THR A 321 18.13 10.24 -11.93
C THR A 321 18.28 11.47 -11.02
N ALA A 322 17.79 11.43 -9.78
CA ALA A 322 17.95 12.54 -8.84
C ALA A 322 19.42 12.83 -8.50
N GLN A 323 20.24 11.80 -8.27
CA GLN A 323 21.68 11.92 -8.03
C GLN A 323 22.42 12.49 -9.25
N ALA A 324 22.06 12.05 -10.46
CA ALA A 324 22.63 12.55 -11.71
C ALA A 324 22.32 14.05 -11.94
N ILE A 325 21.12 14.50 -11.57
CA ILE A 325 20.77 15.93 -11.59
C ILE A 325 21.51 16.69 -10.48
N ARG A 326 21.54 16.16 -9.26
CA ARG A 326 22.22 16.77 -8.10
C ARG A 326 23.72 16.97 -8.31
N GLY A 327 24.39 16.06 -9.03
CA GLY A 327 25.80 16.16 -9.35
C GLY A 327 26.17 17.38 -10.20
N LYS A 328 25.19 18.00 -10.89
CA LYS A 328 25.36 19.22 -11.70
C LYS A 328 25.08 20.51 -10.93
N LEU A 329 24.66 20.41 -9.66
CA LEU A 329 24.38 21.54 -8.78
C LEU A 329 25.58 21.81 -7.86
N THR A 330 26.27 22.93 -8.06
CA THR A 330 27.19 23.51 -7.08
C THR A 330 26.54 24.74 -6.43
N SER A 331 27.15 25.25 -5.36
CA SER A 331 26.72 26.49 -4.69
C SER A 331 26.66 27.69 -5.66
N ASP A 332 27.53 27.70 -6.67
CA ASP A 332 27.66 28.78 -7.65
C ASP A 332 26.68 28.63 -8.83
N THR A 333 26.05 27.46 -8.98
CA THR A 333 25.08 27.15 -10.05
C THR A 333 23.67 26.90 -9.52
N LEU A 334 23.34 27.40 -8.32
CA LEU A 334 22.00 27.30 -7.77
C LEU A 334 20.99 28.11 -8.60
N PRO A 335 19.81 27.55 -8.95
CA PRO A 335 18.75 28.30 -9.61
C PRO A 335 18.33 29.53 -8.81
N ALA A 336 17.87 30.58 -9.50
CA ALA A 336 17.42 31.81 -8.86
C ALA A 336 16.32 31.55 -7.82
N GLY A 337 16.60 31.88 -6.55
CA GLY A 337 15.70 31.67 -5.41
C GLY A 337 15.89 30.35 -4.65
N ALA A 338 16.74 29.43 -5.13
CA ALA A 338 17.17 28.26 -4.35
C ALA A 338 18.25 28.67 -3.33
N THR A 339 18.16 28.12 -2.12
CA THR A 339 19.09 28.44 -1.01
C THR A 339 20.05 27.28 -0.71
N ALA A 340 21.11 27.56 0.07
CA ALA A 340 21.94 26.49 0.65
C ALA A 340 21.15 25.53 1.56
N ALA A 341 20.02 25.97 2.13
CA ALA A 341 19.12 25.10 2.89
C ALA A 341 18.31 24.18 1.96
N ASP A 342 17.86 24.65 0.80
CA ASP A 342 17.20 23.80 -0.22
C ASP A 342 18.12 22.68 -0.69
N LEU A 343 19.40 22.99 -0.92
CA LEU A 343 20.41 22.02 -1.33
C LEU A 343 20.65 20.98 -0.23
N ALA A 344 20.77 21.42 1.03
CA ALA A 344 20.93 20.52 2.18
C ALA A 344 19.71 19.60 2.41
N LEU A 345 18.49 20.08 2.14
CA LEU A 345 17.28 19.26 2.19
C LEU A 345 17.24 18.23 1.05
N LEU A 346 17.68 18.59 -0.16
CA LEU A 346 17.83 17.65 -1.27
C LEU A 346 18.89 16.58 -0.95
N ASP A 347 20.05 16.97 -0.42
CA ASP A 347 21.11 16.04 0.00
C ASP A 347 20.64 15.08 1.09
N ALA A 348 19.87 15.57 2.06
CA ALA A 348 19.26 14.72 3.08
C ALA A 348 18.23 13.74 2.48
N THR A 349 17.48 14.18 1.47
CA THR A 349 16.50 13.32 0.78
C THR A 349 17.21 12.23 -0.04
N LEU A 350 18.35 12.55 -0.66
CA LEU A 350 19.21 11.58 -1.36
C LEU A 350 19.89 10.60 -0.38
N ALA A 351 20.41 11.07 0.74
CA ALA A 351 20.97 10.23 1.81
C ALA A 351 19.91 9.25 2.35
N ALA A 352 18.71 9.78 2.64
CA ALA A 352 17.55 8.97 3.00
C ALA A 352 17.20 7.94 1.91
N ALA A 353 17.14 8.32 0.64
CA ALA A 353 16.88 7.38 -0.47
C ALA A 353 18.02 6.35 -0.66
N GLY A 354 19.25 6.70 -0.31
CA GLY A 354 20.39 5.77 -0.20
C GLY A 354 20.28 4.81 0.99
N GLY A 355 19.45 5.12 1.99
CA GLY A 355 19.22 4.32 3.19
C GLY A 355 20.37 4.42 4.19
N LYS A 356 21.18 5.46 4.09
CA LYS A 356 22.26 5.77 5.02
C LYS A 356 22.03 7.17 5.54
N ALA A 357 21.94 7.31 6.86
CA ALA A 357 22.11 8.60 7.49
C ALA A 357 23.59 8.98 7.40
N ASP A 358 23.98 9.58 6.28
CA ASP A 358 25.30 10.14 6.07
C ASP A 358 25.59 11.17 7.18
N SER A 359 26.67 10.97 7.93
CA SER A 359 26.97 11.78 9.10
C SER A 359 27.28 13.23 8.75
N GLN A 360 27.92 13.49 7.61
CA GLN A 360 28.25 14.85 7.18
C GLN A 360 26.98 15.61 6.75
N VAL A 361 26.06 14.95 6.04
CA VAL A 361 24.75 15.53 5.69
C VAL A 361 23.91 15.79 6.95
N LEU A 362 23.92 14.84 7.91
CA LEU A 362 23.16 14.95 9.15
C LEU A 362 23.71 16.04 10.09
N ASP A 363 25.02 16.10 10.32
CA ASP A 363 25.66 17.13 11.14
C ASP A 363 25.43 18.52 10.51
N GLY A 364 25.55 18.65 9.19
CA GLY A 364 25.25 19.89 8.47
C GLY A 364 23.76 20.29 8.50
N LEU A 365 22.82 19.35 8.65
CA LEU A 365 21.43 19.70 8.95
C LEU A 365 21.25 20.15 10.40
N ILE A 366 21.93 19.51 11.35
CA ILE A 366 21.85 19.87 12.77
C ILE A 366 22.42 21.28 13.01
N GLU A 367 23.55 21.62 12.39
CA GLU A 367 24.12 22.97 12.48
C GLU A 367 23.13 24.04 11.96
N ARG A 368 22.52 23.82 10.79
CA ARG A 368 21.49 24.70 10.22
C ARG A 368 20.18 24.71 11.03
N GLY A 369 19.86 23.62 11.71
CA GLY A 369 18.73 23.51 12.63
C GLY A 369 18.94 24.34 13.90
N ALA A 370 20.15 24.36 14.44
CA ALA A 370 20.53 25.18 15.57
C ALA A 370 20.57 26.68 15.19
N GLN A 371 21.24 27.03 14.09
CA GLN A 371 21.37 28.42 13.62
C GLN A 371 20.02 29.07 13.26
N GLY A 372 19.12 28.34 12.59
CA GLY A 372 17.82 28.86 12.17
C GLY A 372 16.70 28.77 13.23
N GLY A 373 16.96 28.15 14.39
CA GLY A 373 16.00 27.97 15.47
C GLY A 373 14.71 27.22 15.07
N ALA A 374 13.65 27.39 15.87
CA ALA A 374 12.39 26.65 15.76
C ALA A 374 11.59 26.85 14.45
N LYS A 375 12.00 27.80 13.58
CA LYS A 375 11.41 27.99 12.23
C LYS A 375 12.25 27.34 11.12
N SER A 376 13.41 26.76 11.44
CA SER A 376 14.30 26.14 10.47
C SER A 376 13.73 24.81 9.98
N PRO A 377 13.50 24.61 8.66
CA PRO A 377 13.10 23.32 8.12
C PRO A 377 14.20 22.25 8.30
N ALA A 378 15.43 22.66 8.65
CA ALA A 378 16.51 21.73 8.96
C ALA A 378 16.30 20.98 10.29
N GLN A 379 15.55 21.52 11.27
CA GLN A 379 15.25 20.80 12.52
C GLN A 379 14.40 19.53 12.29
N PRO A 380 13.21 19.58 11.65
CA PRO A 380 12.45 18.38 11.33
C PRO A 380 13.19 17.48 10.32
N ALA A 381 13.97 18.03 9.40
CA ALA A 381 14.76 17.23 8.47
C ALA A 381 15.86 16.41 9.17
N ALA A 382 16.58 17.02 10.12
CA ALA A 382 17.59 16.34 10.93
C ALA A 382 16.97 15.22 11.77
N LEU A 383 15.80 15.47 12.39
CA LEU A 383 15.09 14.46 13.17
C LEU A 383 14.68 13.26 12.29
N ILE A 384 14.15 13.50 11.09
CA ILE A 384 13.77 12.44 10.15
C ILE A 384 15.01 11.68 9.65
N LEU A 385 16.09 12.36 9.25
CA LEU A 385 17.30 11.69 8.75
C LEU A 385 18.00 10.89 9.87
N ALA A 386 18.10 11.42 11.09
CA ALA A 386 18.66 10.71 12.24
C ALA A 386 17.90 9.42 12.58
N SER A 387 16.59 9.37 12.32
CA SER A 387 15.77 8.18 12.58
C SER A 387 16.10 6.96 11.71
N LEU A 388 16.86 7.15 10.62
CA LEU A 388 17.43 6.07 9.79
C LEU A 388 18.71 5.43 10.39
N GLY A 389 19.18 5.86 11.57
CA GLY A 389 20.22 5.14 12.33
C GLY A 389 21.66 5.60 12.09
N GLY A 390 21.88 6.91 11.91
CA GLY A 390 23.23 7.48 11.77
C GLY A 390 23.97 7.61 13.10
N ALA A 391 25.31 7.53 13.06
CA ALA A 391 26.14 7.91 14.19
C ALA A 391 26.13 9.45 14.35
N LEU A 392 25.87 9.92 15.58
CA LEU A 392 25.85 11.35 15.92
C LEU A 392 27.02 11.69 16.85
N GLY A 393 27.80 12.71 16.48
CA GLY A 393 28.84 13.27 17.35
C GLY A 393 28.29 13.79 18.69
N PRO A 394 29.12 13.94 19.74
CA PRO A 394 28.66 14.46 21.04
C PRO A 394 27.90 15.79 20.95
N ASP A 395 28.43 16.75 20.19
CA ASP A 395 27.84 18.08 20.03
C ASP A 395 26.58 18.06 19.16
N ALA A 396 26.57 17.20 18.13
CA ALA A 396 25.40 16.96 17.29
C ALA A 396 24.24 16.36 18.10
N ARG A 397 24.52 15.43 19.04
CA ARG A 397 23.52 14.91 20.00
C ARG A 397 22.99 16.01 20.93
N ALA A 398 23.87 16.87 21.45
CA ALA A 398 23.46 17.98 22.31
C ALA A 398 22.56 18.98 21.57
N SER A 399 22.92 19.33 20.33
CA SER A 399 22.15 20.25 19.48
C SER A 399 20.79 19.66 19.10
N LEU A 400 20.76 18.42 18.57
CA LEU A 400 19.53 17.73 18.18
C LEU A 400 18.55 17.56 19.35
N ALA A 401 19.04 17.40 20.59
CA ALA A 401 18.21 17.30 21.79
C ALA A 401 17.48 18.59 22.18
N THR A 402 17.84 19.74 21.61
CA THR A 402 17.17 21.03 21.85
C THR A 402 16.15 21.43 20.77
N PHE A 403 15.99 20.61 19.72
CA PHE A 403 15.09 20.93 18.61
C PHE A 403 13.62 20.77 19.01
N ASP A 404 12.77 21.67 18.52
CA ASP A 404 11.31 21.60 18.63
C ASP A 404 10.68 21.54 17.22
N PRO A 405 10.71 20.36 16.56
CA PRO A 405 10.10 20.15 15.26
C PRO A 405 8.57 19.98 15.33
N GLY A 406 7.94 20.38 16.44
CA GLY A 406 6.49 20.34 16.65
C GLY A 406 6.01 19.21 17.57
N LYS A 407 4.69 18.97 17.55
CA LYS A 407 4.02 18.03 18.45
C LYS A 407 3.60 16.74 17.74
N SER A 408 3.67 15.63 18.48
CA SER A 408 3.06 14.34 18.14
C SER A 408 1.54 14.48 18.03
N ALA A 409 0.95 14.06 16.91
CA ALA A 409 -0.49 13.88 16.77
C ALA A 409 -0.92 12.43 17.07
N ALA A 410 0.01 11.47 17.00
CA ALA A 410 -0.26 10.08 17.34
C ALA A 410 -0.57 9.91 18.84
N PRO A 411 -1.54 9.05 19.22
CA PRO A 411 -1.81 8.73 20.63
C PRO A 411 -0.60 8.06 21.29
N ALA A 412 -0.19 8.56 22.47
CA ALA A 412 0.99 8.06 23.19
C ALA A 412 0.96 6.55 23.47
N GLY A 413 -0.21 6.00 23.82
CA GLY A 413 -0.38 4.55 24.01
C GLY A 413 -0.09 3.74 22.75
N ARG A 414 -0.51 4.23 21.57
CA ARG A 414 -0.24 3.56 20.28
C ARG A 414 1.25 3.63 19.92
N LEU A 415 1.94 4.73 20.26
CA LEU A 415 3.38 4.85 20.09
C LEU A 415 4.15 3.86 20.98
N ILE A 416 3.73 3.67 22.24
CA ILE A 416 4.35 2.67 23.14
C ILE A 416 4.22 1.25 22.56
N VAL A 417 3.03 0.87 22.07
CA VAL A 417 2.82 -0.46 21.47
C VAL A 417 3.60 -0.60 20.14
N LEU A 418 3.74 0.47 19.36
CA LEU A 418 4.58 0.48 18.15
C LEU A 418 6.06 0.25 18.48
N ASP A 419 6.58 0.95 19.49
CA ASP A 419 7.97 0.81 19.93
C ASP A 419 8.27 -0.59 20.51
N ASP A 420 7.30 -1.22 21.18
CA ASP A 420 7.37 -2.62 21.66
C ASP A 420 7.30 -3.64 20.51
N ALA A 421 6.33 -3.52 19.61
CA ALA A 421 6.21 -4.41 18.44
C ALA A 421 7.48 -4.36 17.57
N ALA A 422 8.04 -3.17 17.38
CA ALA A 422 9.32 -2.98 16.72
C ALA A 422 10.51 -3.53 17.53
N ALA A 423 10.47 -3.49 18.86
CA ALA A 423 11.49 -4.12 19.72
C ALA A 423 11.52 -5.64 19.62
N ALA A 424 10.33 -6.26 19.55
CA ALA A 424 10.16 -7.69 19.49
C ALA A 424 10.24 -8.26 18.06
N GLY A 425 10.47 -7.43 17.04
CA GLY A 425 10.53 -7.87 15.64
C GLY A 425 9.18 -8.31 15.05
N ARG A 426 8.05 -7.91 15.65
CA ARG A 426 6.69 -8.28 15.23
C ARG A 426 6.27 -7.44 14.01
N GLN A 427 6.83 -7.79 12.85
CA GLN A 427 6.77 -7.00 11.61
C GLN A 427 5.35 -6.56 11.21
N GLY A 428 4.40 -7.48 11.14
CA GLY A 428 3.03 -7.16 10.74
C GLY A 428 2.32 -6.24 11.73
N GLU A 429 2.57 -6.40 13.04
CA GLU A 429 1.98 -5.53 14.07
C GLU A 429 2.58 -4.12 14.02
N ALA A 430 3.91 -4.01 13.95
CA ALA A 430 4.59 -2.72 13.82
C ALA A 430 4.15 -1.97 12.56
N ALA A 431 3.98 -2.69 11.44
CA ALA A 431 3.44 -2.14 10.20
C ALA A 431 1.99 -1.65 10.37
N LEU A 432 1.09 -2.44 10.96
CA LEU A 432 -0.32 -2.04 11.16
C LEU A 432 -0.45 -0.82 12.09
N LEU A 433 0.40 -0.72 13.12
CA LEU A 433 0.42 0.43 14.03
C LEU A 433 0.93 1.71 13.32
N ALA A 434 2.01 1.61 12.55
CA ALA A 434 2.50 2.69 11.71
C ALA A 434 1.44 3.12 10.68
N LEU A 435 0.78 2.16 10.03
CA LEU A 435 -0.30 2.41 9.07
C LEU A 435 -1.52 3.05 9.72
N SER A 436 -1.92 2.64 10.94
CA SER A 436 -3.02 3.30 11.64
C SER A 436 -2.68 4.75 12.03
N ILE A 437 -1.42 5.06 12.33
CA ILE A 437 -0.99 6.45 12.59
C ILE A 437 -1.02 7.27 11.30
N ALA A 438 -0.53 6.69 10.20
CA ALA A 438 -0.57 7.35 8.89
C ALA A 438 -2.00 7.53 8.34
N ALA A 439 -2.90 6.57 8.57
CA ALA A 439 -4.31 6.65 8.16
C ALA A 439 -5.07 7.74 8.93
N ASP A 440 -4.81 7.89 10.23
CA ASP A 440 -5.38 8.96 11.04
C ASP A 440 -4.86 10.35 10.57
N ALA A 441 -3.64 10.44 10.02
CA ALA A 441 -3.07 11.65 9.40
C ALA A 441 -3.51 11.91 7.95
N GLY A 442 -3.97 10.89 7.21
CA GLY A 442 -4.52 11.01 5.86
C GLY A 442 -3.48 11.26 4.75
N PRO A 443 -3.86 11.88 3.62
CA PRO A 443 -3.05 11.92 2.40
C PRO A 443 -1.77 12.77 2.47
N ALA A 444 -1.68 13.70 3.44
CA ALA A 444 -0.45 14.43 3.72
C ALA A 444 0.58 13.58 4.51
N GLY A 445 0.10 12.50 5.14
CA GLY A 445 0.89 11.64 6.01
C GLY A 445 1.23 12.29 7.36
N PRO A 446 1.96 11.56 8.23
CA PRO A 446 2.31 12.04 9.56
C PRO A 446 3.20 13.29 9.55
N GLY A 447 3.04 14.14 10.58
CA GLY A 447 3.94 15.26 10.84
C GLY A 447 5.35 14.80 11.24
N PRO A 448 6.37 15.69 11.26
CA PRO A 448 7.77 15.29 11.37
C PRO A 448 8.12 14.41 12.58
N VAL A 449 7.55 14.70 13.74
CA VAL A 449 7.78 13.93 14.99
C VAL A 449 7.24 12.51 14.89
N ASP A 450 5.97 12.35 14.49
CA ASP A 450 5.35 11.04 14.31
C ASP A 450 6.07 10.26 13.22
N ARG A 451 6.43 10.93 12.13
CA ARG A 451 7.14 10.34 11.00
C ARG A 451 8.51 9.79 11.40
N ALA A 452 9.32 10.54 12.16
CA ALA A 452 10.61 10.06 12.66
C ALA A 452 10.46 8.85 13.61
N ARG A 453 9.39 8.80 14.42
CA ARG A 453 9.06 7.61 15.23
C ARG A 453 8.72 6.42 14.35
N LEU A 454 7.86 6.60 13.35
CA LEU A 454 7.47 5.55 12.41
C LEU A 454 8.67 5.00 11.63
N VAL A 455 9.53 5.87 11.08
CA VAL A 455 10.76 5.46 10.39
C VAL A 455 11.63 4.59 11.29
N ARG A 456 11.88 5.03 12.53
CA ARG A 456 12.70 4.27 13.49
C ARG A 456 12.07 2.92 13.87
N ALA A 457 10.75 2.88 14.07
CA ALA A 457 10.03 1.66 14.41
C ALA A 457 10.02 0.65 13.25
N LEU A 458 9.74 1.11 12.02
CA LEU A 458 9.80 0.29 10.81
C LEU A 458 11.22 -0.26 10.58
N LEU A 459 12.25 0.57 10.73
CA LEU A 459 13.64 0.15 10.61
C LEU A 459 14.00 -0.93 11.64
N LYS A 460 13.63 -0.72 12.91
CA LYS A 460 13.88 -1.68 14.01
C LYS A 460 13.12 -3.00 13.84
N ALA A 461 11.95 -2.97 13.20
CA ALA A 461 11.22 -4.18 12.79
C ALA A 461 11.83 -4.90 11.56
N GLY A 462 12.83 -4.32 10.87
CA GLY A 462 13.41 -4.87 9.64
C GLY A 462 12.63 -4.51 8.36
N LEU A 463 11.74 -3.51 8.41
CA LEU A 463 11.00 -2.98 7.27
C LEU A 463 11.77 -1.80 6.64
N GLU A 464 13.04 -2.03 6.30
CA GLU A 464 14.00 -0.97 5.92
C GLU A 464 13.56 -0.16 4.69
N ALA A 465 13.02 -0.83 3.67
CA ALA A 465 12.53 -0.18 2.45
C ALA A 465 11.33 0.75 2.73
N ASP A 466 10.46 0.36 3.65
CA ASP A 466 9.29 1.13 4.04
C ASP A 466 9.69 2.30 4.95
N ALA A 467 10.59 2.08 5.92
CA ALA A 467 11.22 3.13 6.73
C ALA A 467 11.86 4.22 5.85
N ARG A 468 12.61 3.80 4.84
CA ARG A 468 13.23 4.66 3.82
C ARG A 468 12.19 5.49 3.06
N ALA A 469 11.09 4.88 2.61
CA ALA A 469 10.02 5.57 1.91
C ALA A 469 9.35 6.64 2.80
N PHE A 470 9.08 6.33 4.06
CA PHE A 470 8.53 7.31 5.02
C PHE A 470 9.48 8.49 5.27
N ALA A 471 10.79 8.26 5.32
CA ALA A 471 11.80 9.29 5.50
C ALA A 471 11.91 10.21 4.26
N VAL A 472 12.02 9.63 3.06
CA VAL A 472 12.04 10.38 1.79
C VAL A 472 10.76 11.21 1.61
N GLU A 473 9.59 10.62 1.85
CA GLU A 473 8.31 11.33 1.83
C GLU A 473 8.32 12.51 2.80
N GLY A 474 8.85 12.33 4.01
CA GLY A 474 8.95 13.40 5.02
C GLY A 474 9.84 14.56 4.62
N LEU A 475 11.00 14.27 4.07
CA LEU A 475 11.95 15.28 3.64
C LEU A 475 11.42 16.05 2.42
N LEU A 476 10.71 15.37 1.51
CA LEU A 476 9.99 16.02 0.42
C LEU A 476 8.83 16.91 0.92
N ALA A 477 8.10 16.48 1.96
CA ALA A 477 7.01 17.26 2.55
C ALA A 477 7.48 18.62 3.12
N LEU A 478 8.74 18.74 3.51
CA LEU A 478 9.36 20.00 3.96
C LEU A 478 9.75 20.94 2.81
N GLN A 479 9.72 20.45 1.55
CA GLN A 479 10.18 21.14 0.35
C GLN A 479 9.06 21.49 -0.65
N VAL A 480 7.87 20.91 -0.46
CA VAL A 480 6.66 21.13 -1.30
C VAL A 480 5.68 22.05 -0.55
N LYS A 481 5.02 22.95 -1.29
CA LYS A 481 4.03 23.91 -0.76
C LYS A 481 2.59 23.41 -0.85
#